data_AF-A0AAW1RXL1-F1
#
_entry.id   AF-A0AAW1RXL1-F1
#
_cell.length_a   1.000
_cell.length_b   1.000
_cell.length_c   1.000
_cell.angle_alpha   90.00
_cell.angle_beta   90.00
_cell.angle_gamma   90.00
#
_symmetry.space_group_name_H-M   'P 1'
#
loop_
_entity.id
_entity.type
_entity.pdbx_description
1 polymer ?
#
loop_
_entity_poly.entity_id
_entity_poly.type
_entity_poly.pdbx_seq_one_letter_code
_entity_poly.pdbx_strand_id
1 'polypeptide(L)'
;MSTKPQSKQDLAEAGRRKLEAFRKQKAQGKARLAKAAAPAQPALPQPATAAASPGASGPSSGAGGGNVGFAALQQHIDELTGERFQLLRGLDSQRSVTEALTAENQALVEDFNRQAQLVAELRRAQERLQGEVAAQGLALAGLAAERDACRAAAAASEERIKAVAAEAVALEERLLQARSAELLAGRQAGAEREQARRAAAQAASAAAERASLQDTIDTLQEERKSLQARLRAAVLGARAAAEAPPRDAGTQTEPPPPLAADSAPLARSAAMEQGPDAAADGVEPESTASPASAEEAPRTRLAAAALQAAAQAKEEASAAGNSGGGAPPLDGLPPAIAALLPPRRYTGGVGGEAAAMVAQERAALGSIHALLSALAQRQRDAAAAAEAHQAESAALRAANADLAARLTAAQQRLELAVAQSAFVAHVQSAPVTPAQPPRQPLRAPRGTSRGPLAWLLELVMQVPSQQRPIF
;
A
#
# COMPACT_ATOMS: atom_id res chain seq x y z
N MET A 1 30.64 -4.16 24.97
CA MET A 1 31.86 -3.74 24.24
C MET A 1 31.41 -2.81 23.11
N SER A 2 31.60 -1.51 23.30
CA SER A 2 31.01 -0.46 22.45
C SER A 2 31.94 -0.16 21.26
N THR A 3 31.52 -0.51 20.05
CA THR A 3 32.27 -0.22 18.81
C THR A 3 31.93 1.21 18.35
N LYS A 4 32.87 2.13 18.55
CA LYS A 4 32.79 3.50 18.01
C LYS A 4 32.71 3.45 16.47
N PRO A 5 31.88 4.31 15.83
CA PRO A 5 31.86 4.43 14.38
C PRO A 5 33.19 5.02 13.90
N GLN A 6 33.86 4.31 12.98
CA GLN A 6 35.10 4.78 12.35
C GLN A 6 34.82 6.12 11.65
N SER A 7 35.63 7.12 11.99
CA SER A 7 35.50 8.46 11.45
C SER A 7 35.66 8.42 9.93
N LYS A 8 34.95 9.28 9.19
CA LYS A 8 35.15 9.46 7.73
C LYS A 8 36.62 9.72 7.38
N GLN A 9 37.39 10.27 8.31
CA GLN A 9 38.82 10.51 8.20
C GLN A 9 39.64 9.20 8.23
N ASP A 10 39.25 8.22 9.06
CA ASP A 10 39.91 6.91 9.16
C ASP A 10 39.70 6.09 7.87
N LEU A 11 38.52 6.21 7.27
CA LEU A 11 38.19 5.60 5.98
C LEU A 11 39.01 6.21 4.83
N ALA A 12 39.22 7.53 4.85
CA ALA A 12 40.06 8.22 3.87
C ALA A 12 41.55 7.86 4.02
N GLU A 13 42.05 7.74 5.25
CA GLU A 13 43.43 7.30 5.51
C GLU A 13 43.65 5.84 5.13
N ALA A 14 42.68 4.96 5.40
CA ALA A 14 42.70 3.56 4.95
C ALA A 14 42.72 3.46 3.41
N GLY A 15 41.98 4.34 2.71
CA GLY A 15 42.00 4.45 1.25
C GLY A 15 43.37 4.86 0.71
N ARG A 16 44.02 5.87 1.31
CA ARG A 16 45.37 6.32 0.92
C ARG A 16 46.42 5.23 1.12
N ARG A 17 46.40 4.53 2.26
CA ARG A 17 47.32 3.41 2.53
C ARG A 17 47.16 2.26 1.55
N LYS A 18 45.92 1.91 1.15
CA LYS A 18 45.67 0.89 0.11
C LYS A 18 46.21 1.31 -1.25
N LEU A 19 46.07 2.58 -1.63
CA LEU A 19 46.60 3.13 -2.87
C LEU A 19 48.13 3.11 -2.92
N GLU A 20 48.81 3.45 -1.82
CA GLU A 20 50.27 3.37 -1.71
C GLU A 20 50.79 1.94 -1.76
N ALA A 21 50.11 1.00 -1.09
CA ALA A 21 50.44 -0.43 -1.16
C ALA A 21 50.31 -0.96 -2.60
N PHE A 22 49.26 -0.56 -3.32
CA PHE A 22 49.06 -0.96 -4.71
C PHE A 22 50.14 -0.40 -5.65
N ARG A 23 50.55 0.86 -5.45
CA ARG A 23 51.66 1.47 -6.21
C ARG A 23 52.97 0.76 -5.94
N LYS A 24 53.25 0.38 -4.68
CA LYS A 24 54.46 -0.36 -4.30
C LYS A 24 54.48 -1.77 -4.90
N GLN A 25 53.34 -2.46 -4.88
CA GLN A 25 53.21 -3.80 -5.47
C GLN A 25 53.36 -3.77 -7.00
N LYS A 26 52.80 -2.74 -7.67
CA LYS A 26 52.96 -2.53 -9.11
C LYS A 26 54.42 -2.22 -9.50
N ALA A 27 55.13 -1.43 -8.69
CA ALA A 27 56.55 -1.15 -8.89
C ALA A 27 57.41 -2.42 -8.70
N GLN A 28 57.12 -3.23 -7.69
CA GLN A 28 57.80 -4.51 -7.45
C GLN A 28 57.53 -5.54 -8.57
N GLY A 29 56.30 -5.59 -9.09
CA GLY A 29 55.96 -6.43 -10.25
C GLY A 29 56.74 -6.02 -11.51
N LYS A 30 56.85 -4.70 -11.76
CA LYS A 30 57.62 -4.17 -12.89
C LYS A 30 59.13 -4.44 -12.75
N ALA A 31 59.67 -4.35 -11.52
CA ALA A 31 61.06 -4.69 -11.24
C ALA A 31 61.36 -6.18 -11.40
N ARG A 32 60.43 -7.07 -11.03
CA ARG A 32 60.56 -8.52 -11.26
C ARG A 32 60.52 -8.88 -12.74
N LEU A 33 59.64 -8.25 -13.51
CA LEU A 33 59.58 -8.41 -14.97
C LEU A 33 60.85 -7.89 -15.66
N ALA A 34 61.41 -6.77 -15.20
CA ALA A 34 62.69 -6.27 -15.71
C ALA A 34 63.88 -7.17 -15.35
N LYS A 35 63.87 -7.80 -14.16
CA LYS A 35 64.91 -8.76 -13.74
C LYS A 35 64.84 -10.10 -14.49
N ALA A 36 63.66 -10.47 -15.01
CA ALA A 36 63.47 -11.65 -15.85
C ALA A 36 63.84 -11.42 -17.33
N ALA A 37 64.04 -10.16 -17.75
CA ALA A 37 64.34 -9.77 -19.13
C ALA A 37 65.83 -9.46 -19.39
N ALA A 38 66.74 -9.85 -18.49
CA ALA A 38 68.17 -9.73 -18.74
C ALA A 38 68.64 -10.81 -19.74
N PRO A 39 69.32 -10.44 -20.83
CA PRO A 39 69.71 -11.40 -21.88
C PRO A 39 70.87 -12.29 -21.39
N ALA A 40 70.62 -13.60 -21.35
CA ALA A 40 71.67 -14.60 -21.28
C ALA A 40 72.48 -14.55 -22.59
N GLN A 41 73.75 -14.18 -22.49
CA GLN A 41 74.71 -14.25 -23.59
C GLN A 41 74.93 -15.73 -23.99
N PRO A 42 74.85 -16.10 -25.27
CA PRO A 42 75.28 -17.42 -25.71
C PRO A 42 76.81 -17.47 -25.74
N ALA A 43 77.37 -18.33 -24.90
CA ALA A 43 78.79 -18.66 -24.90
C ALA A 43 79.17 -19.35 -26.23
N LEU A 44 80.11 -18.74 -26.95
CA LEU A 44 80.79 -19.33 -28.10
C LEU A 44 81.56 -20.59 -27.68
N PRO A 45 81.55 -21.68 -28.47
CA PRO A 45 82.49 -22.77 -28.27
C PRO A 45 83.90 -22.35 -28.70
N GLN A 46 84.87 -22.53 -27.79
CA GLN A 46 86.29 -22.33 -28.04
C GLN A 46 86.82 -23.38 -29.03
N PRO A 47 87.67 -23.01 -30.01
CA PRO A 47 88.41 -23.99 -30.81
C PRO A 47 89.57 -24.54 -29.98
N ALA A 48 89.60 -25.86 -29.80
CA ALA A 48 90.72 -26.56 -29.21
C ALA A 48 91.96 -26.40 -30.11
N THR A 49 92.99 -25.79 -29.53
CA THR A 49 94.37 -25.80 -29.99
C THR A 49 94.92 -27.24 -29.96
N ALA A 50 95.36 -27.75 -31.10
CA ALA A 50 96.30 -28.85 -31.16
C ALA A 50 97.27 -28.61 -32.31
N ALA A 51 98.25 -27.76 -32.03
CA ALA A 51 99.51 -27.74 -32.75
C ALA A 51 100.34 -28.95 -32.29
N ALA A 52 100.64 -29.85 -33.21
CA ALA A 52 101.72 -30.83 -33.09
C ALA A 52 102.21 -31.19 -34.49
N SER A 53 103.08 -30.34 -35.04
CA SER A 53 104.04 -30.78 -36.05
C SER A 53 105.16 -31.55 -35.35
N PRO A 54 105.65 -32.65 -35.93
CA PRO A 54 107.04 -33.01 -35.78
C PRO A 54 107.76 -33.01 -37.12
N GLY A 55 108.92 -32.36 -37.12
CA GLY A 55 110.15 -33.00 -37.57
C GLY A 55 110.33 -33.20 -39.07
N ALA A 56 111.05 -32.25 -39.67
CA ALA A 56 111.80 -32.47 -40.89
C ALA A 56 112.74 -33.69 -40.77
N SER A 57 112.75 -34.53 -41.81
CA SER A 57 113.96 -35.22 -42.28
C SER A 57 113.73 -35.80 -43.68
N GLY A 58 114.53 -35.36 -44.63
CA GLY A 58 114.94 -36.18 -45.77
C GLY A 58 116.47 -36.34 -45.71
N PRO A 59 117.11 -37.01 -46.67
CA PRO A 59 116.64 -38.09 -47.54
C PRO A 59 117.51 -39.37 -47.36
N SER A 60 117.05 -40.55 -47.78
CA SER A 60 118.00 -41.59 -48.17
C SER A 60 117.44 -42.45 -49.30
N SER A 61 118.10 -42.33 -50.45
CA SER A 61 117.98 -43.25 -51.58
C SER A 61 118.79 -44.50 -51.24
N GLY A 62 118.13 -45.66 -51.28
CA GLY A 62 118.75 -46.95 -51.04
C GLY A 62 117.99 -48.02 -51.82
N ALA A 63 118.55 -48.40 -52.97
CA ALA A 63 117.96 -49.30 -53.93
C ALA A 63 117.68 -50.69 -53.34
N GLY A 64 116.40 -51.05 -53.36
CA GLY A 64 115.83 -52.35 -52.96
C GLY A 64 114.31 -52.30 -52.74
N GLY A 65 113.66 -51.16 -53.03
CA GLY A 65 112.41 -50.73 -52.39
C GLY A 65 111.12 -50.82 -53.21
N GLY A 66 111.09 -51.58 -54.31
CA GLY A 66 109.89 -51.69 -55.15
C GLY A 66 108.65 -52.22 -54.39
N ASN A 67 108.84 -53.20 -53.50
CA ASN A 67 107.73 -53.77 -52.71
C ASN A 67 107.46 -53.01 -51.40
N VAL A 68 108.47 -52.42 -50.76
CA VAL A 68 108.30 -51.70 -49.48
C VAL A 68 107.62 -50.34 -49.70
N GLY A 69 107.96 -49.64 -50.78
CA GLY A 69 107.29 -48.39 -51.15
C GLY A 69 105.83 -48.61 -51.58
N PHE A 70 105.54 -49.71 -52.27
CA PHE A 70 104.17 -50.08 -52.64
C PHE A 70 103.33 -50.46 -51.40
N ALA A 71 103.90 -51.22 -50.46
CA ALA A 71 103.23 -51.57 -49.21
C ALA A 71 102.92 -50.35 -48.32
N ALA A 72 103.85 -49.39 -48.23
CA ALA A 72 103.62 -48.14 -47.51
C ALA A 72 102.52 -47.28 -48.16
N LEU A 73 102.46 -47.26 -49.49
CA LEU A 73 101.40 -46.57 -50.23
C LEU A 73 100.02 -47.23 -50.01
N GLN A 74 99.96 -48.57 -50.02
CA GLN A 74 98.73 -49.32 -49.77
C GLN A 74 98.20 -49.05 -48.35
N GLN A 75 99.06 -49.04 -47.34
CA GLN A 75 98.69 -48.68 -45.96
C GLN A 75 98.12 -47.26 -45.89
N HIS A 76 98.76 -46.29 -46.55
CA HIS A 76 98.26 -44.92 -46.58
C HIS A 76 96.93 -44.78 -47.33
N ILE A 77 96.73 -45.54 -48.43
CA ILE A 77 95.46 -45.60 -49.14
C ILE A 77 94.38 -46.18 -48.23
N ASP A 78 94.68 -47.24 -47.49
CA ASP A 78 93.74 -47.87 -46.56
C ASP A 78 93.41 -46.93 -45.38
N GLU A 79 94.40 -46.19 -44.85
CA GLU A 79 94.23 -45.16 -43.82
C GLU A 79 93.33 -44.00 -44.31
N LEU A 80 93.66 -43.39 -45.45
CA LEU A 80 92.84 -42.32 -46.04
C LEU A 80 91.43 -42.79 -46.36
N THR A 81 91.27 -44.05 -46.75
CA THR A 81 89.96 -44.65 -46.99
C THR A 81 89.20 -44.82 -45.68
N GLY A 82 89.85 -45.29 -44.62
CA GLY A 82 89.30 -45.39 -43.27
C GLY A 82 88.86 -44.02 -42.73
N GLU A 83 89.73 -43.00 -42.85
CA GLU A 83 89.43 -41.63 -42.46
C GLU A 83 88.26 -41.04 -43.26
N ARG A 84 88.23 -41.26 -44.58
CA ARG A 84 87.11 -40.83 -45.43
C ARG A 84 85.78 -41.42 -44.96
N PHE A 85 85.74 -42.71 -44.64
CA PHE A 85 84.53 -43.35 -44.12
C PHE A 85 84.16 -42.87 -42.72
N GLN A 86 85.14 -42.62 -41.85
CA GLN A 86 84.91 -42.03 -40.53
C GLN A 86 84.34 -40.61 -40.65
N LEU A 87 84.85 -39.79 -41.57
CA LEU A 87 84.34 -38.44 -41.86
C LEU A 87 82.93 -38.48 -42.45
N LEU A 88 82.66 -39.39 -43.38
CA LEU A 88 81.31 -39.58 -43.93
C LEU A 88 80.32 -39.97 -42.84
N ARG A 89 80.68 -40.94 -41.98
CA ARG A 89 79.86 -41.33 -40.83
C ARG A 89 79.67 -40.19 -39.83
N GLY A 90 80.73 -39.41 -39.60
CA GLY A 90 80.69 -38.20 -38.76
C GLY A 90 79.71 -37.17 -39.31
N LEU A 91 79.77 -36.88 -40.61
CA LEU A 91 78.84 -35.97 -41.30
C LEU A 91 77.39 -36.49 -41.24
N ASP A 92 77.17 -37.78 -41.45
CA ASP A 92 75.83 -38.37 -41.35
C ASP A 92 75.29 -38.31 -39.91
N SER A 93 76.13 -38.56 -38.91
CA SER A 93 75.76 -38.39 -37.50
C SER A 93 75.43 -36.93 -37.15
N GLN A 94 76.21 -35.97 -37.70
CA GLN A 94 75.96 -34.55 -37.51
C GLN A 94 74.65 -34.12 -38.17
N ARG A 95 74.37 -34.58 -39.40
CA ARG A 95 73.10 -34.34 -40.10
C ARG A 95 71.93 -34.87 -39.29
N SER A 96 72.03 -36.10 -38.79
CA SER A 96 70.99 -36.70 -37.94
C SER A 96 70.72 -35.87 -36.67
N VAL A 97 71.76 -35.36 -36.00
CA VAL A 97 71.58 -34.48 -34.84
C VAL A 97 70.93 -33.15 -35.23
N THR A 98 71.32 -32.55 -36.34
CA THR A 98 70.69 -31.31 -36.80
C THR A 98 69.22 -31.50 -37.14
N GLU A 99 68.87 -32.61 -37.79
CA GLU A 99 67.49 -32.98 -38.09
C GLU A 99 66.69 -33.18 -36.79
N ALA A 100 67.24 -33.91 -35.82
CA ALA A 100 66.62 -34.12 -34.52
C ALA A 100 66.35 -32.79 -33.77
N LEU A 101 67.34 -31.88 -33.74
CA LEU A 101 67.17 -30.55 -33.14
C LEU A 101 66.13 -29.71 -33.88
N THR A 102 66.08 -29.77 -35.21
CA THR A 102 65.05 -29.05 -35.96
C THR A 102 63.65 -29.59 -35.67
N ALA A 103 63.49 -30.91 -35.57
CA ALA A 103 62.23 -31.54 -35.21
C ALA A 103 61.80 -31.21 -33.78
N GLU A 104 62.73 -31.24 -32.82
CA GLU A 104 62.46 -30.86 -31.42
C GLU A 104 62.07 -29.38 -31.32
N ASN A 105 62.78 -28.48 -32.02
CA ASN A 105 62.43 -27.06 -32.06
C ASN A 105 61.05 -26.83 -32.66
N GLN A 106 60.67 -27.56 -33.72
CA GLN A 106 59.33 -27.49 -34.30
C GLN A 106 58.26 -27.95 -33.29
N ALA A 107 58.49 -29.08 -32.61
CA ALA A 107 57.58 -29.59 -31.59
C ALA A 107 57.40 -28.60 -30.42
N LEU A 108 58.48 -27.97 -29.95
CA LEU A 108 58.42 -26.95 -28.90
C LEU A 108 57.63 -25.71 -29.34
N VAL A 109 57.77 -25.28 -30.60
CA VAL A 109 56.99 -24.17 -31.16
C VAL A 109 55.51 -24.53 -31.24
N GLU A 110 55.18 -25.74 -31.69
CA GLU A 110 53.80 -26.23 -31.70
C GLU A 110 53.20 -26.26 -30.29
N ASP A 111 53.92 -26.79 -29.31
CA ASP A 111 53.46 -26.85 -27.92
C ASP A 111 53.30 -25.45 -27.31
N PHE A 112 54.22 -24.53 -27.59
CA PHE A 112 54.10 -23.15 -27.13
C PHE A 112 52.86 -22.46 -27.75
N ASN A 113 52.60 -22.71 -29.03
CA ASN A 113 51.40 -22.21 -29.71
C ASN A 113 50.11 -22.81 -29.13
N ARG A 114 50.09 -24.12 -28.85
CA ARG A 114 48.96 -24.79 -28.17
C ARG A 114 48.72 -24.20 -26.78
N GLN A 115 49.78 -23.99 -25.99
CA GLN A 115 49.68 -23.36 -24.68
C GLN A 115 49.15 -21.93 -24.78
N ALA A 116 49.61 -21.14 -25.75
CA ALA A 116 49.12 -19.78 -25.98
C ALA A 116 47.61 -19.75 -26.28
N GLN A 117 47.12 -20.72 -27.05
CA GLN A 117 45.68 -20.88 -27.33
C GLN A 117 44.89 -21.20 -26.06
N LEU A 118 45.33 -22.18 -25.27
CA LEU A 118 44.68 -22.54 -23.99
C LEU A 118 44.65 -21.36 -23.01
N VAL A 119 45.74 -20.60 -22.91
CA VAL A 119 45.80 -19.39 -22.08
C VAL A 119 44.82 -18.33 -22.56
N ALA A 120 44.68 -18.15 -23.88
CA ALA A 120 43.70 -17.21 -24.44
C ALA A 120 42.26 -17.64 -24.16
N GLU A 121 41.97 -18.94 -24.25
CA GLU A 121 40.65 -19.51 -23.90
C GLU A 121 40.32 -19.33 -22.42
N LEU A 122 41.26 -19.65 -21.53
CA LEU A 122 41.10 -19.46 -20.09
C LEU A 122 40.90 -17.99 -19.72
N ARG A 123 41.61 -17.06 -20.38
CA ARG A 123 41.38 -15.62 -20.18
C ARG A 123 39.98 -15.20 -20.61
N ARG A 124 39.51 -15.66 -21.78
CA ARG A 124 38.14 -15.38 -22.23
C ARG A 124 37.10 -15.95 -21.26
N ALA A 125 37.32 -17.17 -20.74
CA ALA A 125 36.44 -17.77 -19.74
C ALA A 125 36.46 -16.98 -18.42
N GLN A 126 37.64 -16.53 -17.98
CA GLN A 126 37.79 -15.69 -16.79
C GLN A 126 37.05 -14.35 -16.95
N GLU A 127 37.18 -13.69 -18.10
CA GLU A 127 36.48 -12.43 -18.39
C GLU A 127 34.96 -12.61 -18.41
N ARG A 128 34.46 -13.71 -19.01
CA ARG A 128 33.04 -14.06 -19.00
C ARG A 128 32.51 -14.26 -17.58
N LEU A 129 33.18 -15.10 -16.78
CA LEU A 129 32.79 -15.35 -15.39
C LEU A 129 32.85 -14.08 -14.53
N GLN A 130 33.87 -13.23 -14.73
CA GLN A 130 33.95 -11.94 -14.05
C GLN A 130 32.78 -11.02 -14.44
N GLY A 131 32.38 -11.02 -15.72
CA GLY A 131 31.21 -10.31 -16.21
C GLY A 131 29.90 -10.82 -15.58
N GLU A 132 29.74 -12.15 -15.50
CA GLU A 132 28.58 -12.79 -14.86
C GLU A 132 28.49 -12.45 -13.36
N VAL A 133 29.61 -12.52 -12.62
CA VAL A 133 29.66 -12.15 -11.21
C VAL A 133 29.34 -10.66 -11.01
N ALA A 134 29.83 -9.78 -11.88
CA ALA A 134 29.51 -8.35 -11.83
C ALA A 134 28.02 -8.10 -12.10
N ALA A 135 27.45 -8.77 -13.11
CA ALA A 135 26.03 -8.68 -13.45
C ALA A 135 25.14 -9.20 -12.31
N GLN A 136 25.49 -10.34 -11.71
CA GLN A 136 24.81 -10.88 -10.53
C GLN A 136 24.91 -9.93 -9.33
N GLY A 137 26.07 -9.29 -9.11
CA GLY A 137 26.25 -8.29 -8.08
C GLY A 137 25.31 -7.09 -8.25
N LEU A 138 25.14 -6.59 -9.48
CA LEU A 138 24.20 -5.52 -9.80
C LEU A 138 22.73 -5.96 -9.59
N ALA A 139 22.38 -7.17 -10.01
CA ALA A 139 21.03 -7.72 -9.81
C ALA A 139 20.69 -7.85 -8.32
N LEU A 140 21.62 -8.37 -7.50
CA LEU A 140 21.44 -8.46 -6.05
C LEU A 140 21.32 -7.09 -5.38
N ALA A 141 22.09 -6.11 -5.83
CA ALA A 141 21.96 -4.73 -5.34
C ALA A 141 20.60 -4.12 -5.69
N GLY A 142 20.07 -4.40 -6.89
CA GLY A 142 18.72 -4.02 -7.31
C GLY A 142 17.65 -4.64 -6.42
N LEU A 143 17.69 -5.96 -6.22
CA LEU A 143 16.75 -6.68 -5.35
C LEU A 143 16.82 -6.20 -3.88
N ALA A 144 18.02 -5.86 -3.39
CA ALA A 144 18.18 -5.29 -2.06
C ALA A 144 17.52 -3.90 -1.94
N ALA A 145 17.69 -3.04 -2.96
CA ALA A 145 17.05 -1.74 -3.01
C ALA A 145 15.51 -1.85 -3.10
N GLU A 146 14.99 -2.78 -3.91
CA GLU A 146 13.55 -3.08 -3.99
C GLU A 146 13.00 -3.58 -2.66
N ARG A 147 13.70 -4.52 -2.01
CA ARG A 147 13.33 -5.01 -0.67
C ARG A 147 13.25 -3.85 0.33
N ASP A 148 14.23 -2.96 0.32
CA ASP A 148 14.28 -1.83 1.26
C ASP A 148 13.19 -0.80 0.94
N ALA A 149 12.86 -0.57 -0.33
CA ALA A 149 11.73 0.25 -0.75
C ALA A 149 10.39 -0.36 -0.30
N CYS A 150 10.19 -1.67 -0.48
CA CYS A 150 9.00 -2.38 0.00
C CYS A 150 8.86 -2.31 1.52
N ARG A 151 9.96 -2.46 2.27
CA ARG A 151 9.97 -2.31 3.72
C ARG A 151 9.60 -0.89 4.17
N ALA A 152 10.14 0.13 3.50
CA ALA A 152 9.79 1.52 3.79
C ALA A 152 8.31 1.80 3.49
N ALA A 153 7.78 1.28 2.38
CA ALA A 153 6.37 1.42 2.03
C ALA A 153 5.45 0.71 3.03
N ALA A 154 5.83 -0.48 3.51
CA ALA A 154 5.10 -1.21 4.55
C ALA A 154 5.11 -0.46 5.89
N ALA A 155 6.27 0.08 6.32
CA ALA A 155 6.35 0.90 7.52
C ALA A 155 5.47 2.15 7.42
N ALA A 156 5.47 2.84 6.28
CA ALA A 156 4.64 4.01 6.05
C ALA A 156 3.13 3.67 6.04
N SER A 157 2.73 2.50 5.53
CA SER A 157 1.32 2.09 5.59
C SER A 157 0.90 1.69 7.01
N GLU A 158 1.77 1.04 7.79
CA GLU A 158 1.52 0.77 9.20
C GLU A 158 1.34 2.06 10.02
N GLU A 159 2.16 3.08 9.78
CA GLU A 159 2.01 4.39 10.40
C GLU A 159 0.67 5.05 10.05
N ARG A 160 0.26 4.97 8.77
CA ARG A 160 -1.06 5.46 8.34
C ARG A 160 -2.20 4.70 9.02
N ILE A 161 -2.11 3.38 9.13
CA ILE A 161 -3.13 2.56 9.82
C ILE A 161 -3.21 2.97 11.29
N LYS A 162 -2.08 3.16 11.97
CA LYS A 162 -2.04 3.62 13.37
C LYS A 162 -2.66 5.01 13.54
N ALA A 163 -2.37 5.94 12.62
CA ALA A 163 -2.95 7.28 12.64
C ALA A 163 -4.48 7.23 12.47
N VAL A 164 -4.97 6.49 11.47
CA VAL A 164 -6.42 6.34 11.23
C VAL A 164 -7.12 5.65 12.41
N ALA A 165 -6.48 4.65 13.04
CA ALA A 165 -7.03 4.01 14.24
C ALA A 165 -7.14 5.01 15.41
N ALA A 166 -6.14 5.87 15.61
CA ALA A 166 -6.19 6.92 16.64
C ALA A 166 -7.29 7.95 16.33
N GLU A 167 -7.46 8.34 15.06
CA GLU A 167 -8.55 9.23 14.64
C GLU A 167 -9.93 8.60 14.88
N ALA A 168 -10.11 7.31 14.59
CA ALA A 168 -11.36 6.60 14.84
C ALA A 168 -11.72 6.61 16.33
N VAL A 169 -10.77 6.30 17.22
CA VAL A 169 -10.98 6.36 18.68
C VAL A 169 -11.35 7.78 19.11
N ALA A 170 -10.64 8.81 18.62
CA ALA A 170 -10.95 10.19 18.95
C ALA A 170 -12.35 10.62 18.46
N LEU A 171 -12.81 10.11 17.32
CA LEU A 171 -14.16 10.35 16.82
C LEU A 171 -15.22 9.62 17.64
N GLU A 172 -14.95 8.38 18.07
CA GLU A 172 -15.84 7.64 18.98
C GLU A 172 -16.02 8.35 20.31
N GLU A 173 -14.93 8.84 20.91
CA GLU A 173 -14.99 9.63 22.15
C GLU A 173 -15.82 10.91 21.98
N ARG A 174 -15.62 11.65 20.87
CA ARG A 174 -16.41 12.84 20.55
C ARG A 174 -17.88 12.51 20.33
N LEU A 175 -18.19 11.40 19.67
CA LEU A 175 -19.56 10.93 19.45
C LEU A 175 -20.23 10.56 20.78
N LEU A 176 -19.52 9.86 21.66
CA LEU A 176 -20.01 9.53 23.00
C LEU A 176 -20.26 10.80 23.83
N GLN A 177 -19.35 11.77 23.79
CA GLN A 177 -19.53 13.07 24.43
C GLN A 177 -20.75 13.80 23.89
N ALA A 178 -20.90 13.88 22.56
CA ALA A 178 -22.06 14.52 21.91
C ALA A 178 -23.38 13.84 22.31
N ARG A 179 -23.43 12.50 22.30
CA ARG A 179 -24.61 11.74 22.70
C ARG A 179 -24.94 11.92 24.19
N SER A 180 -23.93 12.01 25.05
CA SER A 180 -24.13 12.30 26.47
C SER A 180 -24.71 13.70 26.69
N ALA A 181 -24.22 14.69 25.93
CA ALA A 181 -24.73 16.07 25.96
C ALA A 181 -26.17 16.15 25.43
N GLU A 182 -26.49 15.41 24.36
CA GLU A 182 -27.84 15.31 23.81
C GLU A 182 -28.82 14.71 24.83
N LEU A 183 -28.44 13.63 25.52
CA LEU A 183 -29.28 13.03 26.56
C LEU A 183 -29.50 13.98 27.74
N LEU A 184 -28.47 14.74 28.14
CA LEU A 184 -28.60 15.75 29.21
C LEU A 184 -29.54 16.89 28.78
N ALA A 185 -29.36 17.43 27.58
CA ALA A 185 -30.24 18.47 27.03
C ALA A 185 -31.69 17.95 26.87
N GLY A 186 -31.87 16.71 26.43
CA GLY A 186 -33.17 16.06 26.32
C GLY A 186 -33.88 15.93 27.67
N ARG A 187 -33.15 15.58 28.74
CA ARG A 187 -33.70 15.56 30.11
C ARG A 187 -34.11 16.95 30.59
N GLN A 188 -33.29 17.98 30.33
CA GLN A 188 -33.61 19.36 30.68
C GLN A 188 -34.87 19.85 29.95
N ALA A 189 -34.94 19.64 28.63
CA ALA A 189 -36.11 19.99 27.83
C ALA A 189 -37.37 19.23 28.28
N GLY A 190 -37.24 17.96 28.69
CA GLY A 190 -38.34 17.19 29.30
C GLY A 190 -38.86 17.83 30.58
N ALA A 191 -37.96 18.20 31.50
CA ALA A 191 -38.32 18.87 32.75
C ALA A 191 -38.99 20.24 32.50
N GLU A 192 -38.45 21.04 31.57
CA GLU A 192 -39.05 22.32 31.17
C GLU A 192 -40.46 22.13 30.57
N ARG A 193 -40.66 21.09 29.74
CA ARG A 193 -41.99 20.75 29.18
C ARG A 193 -42.98 20.35 30.27
N GLU A 194 -42.55 19.58 31.27
CA GLU A 194 -43.41 19.23 32.40
C GLU A 194 -43.77 20.46 33.25
N GLN A 195 -42.81 21.35 33.51
CA GLN A 195 -43.06 22.61 34.19
C GLN A 195 -44.03 23.48 33.40
N ALA A 196 -43.85 23.61 32.09
CA ALA A 196 -44.76 24.32 31.21
C ALA A 196 -46.17 23.71 31.21
N ARG A 197 -46.30 22.37 31.20
CA ARG A 197 -47.59 21.67 31.33
C ARG A 197 -48.28 21.95 32.67
N ARG A 198 -47.52 21.92 33.78
CA ARG A 198 -48.06 22.25 35.12
C ARG A 198 -48.52 23.71 35.18
N ALA A 199 -47.72 24.64 34.67
CA ALA A 199 -48.09 26.04 34.59
C ALA A 199 -49.34 26.27 33.71
N ALA A 200 -49.43 25.58 32.56
CA ALA A 200 -50.60 25.63 31.71
C ALA A 200 -51.86 25.07 32.39
N ALA A 201 -51.74 23.95 33.12
CA ALA A 201 -52.85 23.37 33.89
C ALA A 201 -53.31 24.31 35.02
N GLN A 202 -52.38 24.95 35.74
CA GLN A 202 -52.69 25.96 36.75
C GLN A 202 -53.35 27.20 36.15
N ALA A 203 -52.88 27.66 34.98
CA ALA A 203 -53.51 28.77 34.26
C ALA A 203 -54.94 28.41 33.81
N ALA A 204 -55.16 27.17 33.36
CA ALA A 204 -56.49 26.68 32.98
C ALA A 204 -57.44 26.57 34.19
N SER A 205 -56.98 26.07 35.34
CA SER A 205 -57.80 26.02 36.55
C SER A 205 -58.15 27.43 37.05
N ALA A 206 -57.18 28.35 37.07
CA ALA A 206 -57.42 29.75 37.42
C ALA A 206 -58.37 30.45 36.44
N ALA A 207 -58.33 30.10 35.14
CA ALA A 207 -59.28 30.61 34.15
C ALA A 207 -60.70 30.06 34.39
N ALA A 208 -60.83 28.77 34.73
CA ALA A 208 -62.10 28.17 35.10
C ALA A 208 -62.70 28.80 36.37
N GLU A 209 -61.87 29.05 37.39
CA GLU A 209 -62.28 29.77 38.60
C GLU A 209 -62.76 31.19 38.26
N ARG A 210 -62.00 31.94 37.45
CA ARG A 210 -62.40 33.27 36.99
C ARG A 210 -63.74 33.26 36.24
N ALA A 211 -63.96 32.27 35.37
CA ALA A 211 -65.22 32.11 34.67
C ALA A 211 -66.38 31.84 35.65
N SER A 212 -66.20 30.93 36.61
CA SER A 212 -67.21 30.67 37.64
C SER A 212 -67.54 31.90 38.48
N LEU A 213 -66.53 32.69 38.86
CA LEU A 213 -66.74 33.94 39.58
C LEU A 213 -67.49 34.95 38.71
N GLN A 214 -67.18 35.03 37.41
CA GLN A 214 -67.90 35.90 36.49
C GLN A 214 -69.37 35.49 36.36
N ASP A 215 -69.67 34.19 36.24
CA ASP A 215 -71.04 33.68 36.20
C ASP A 215 -71.80 34.08 37.48
N THR A 216 -71.18 33.96 38.66
CA THR A 216 -71.81 34.41 39.92
C THR A 216 -72.04 35.92 39.98
N ILE A 217 -71.12 36.72 39.42
CA ILE A 217 -71.30 38.17 39.32
C ILE A 217 -72.51 38.47 38.43
N ASP A 218 -72.64 37.79 37.30
CA ASP A 218 -73.73 38.00 36.35
C ASP A 218 -75.08 37.59 36.97
N THR A 219 -75.16 36.46 37.68
CA THR A 219 -76.39 36.08 38.42
C THR A 219 -76.75 37.11 39.49
N LEU A 220 -75.77 37.59 40.27
CA LEU A 220 -76.00 38.64 41.28
C LEU A 220 -76.45 39.96 40.65
N GLN A 221 -75.92 40.29 39.46
CA GLN A 221 -76.36 41.47 38.73
C GLN A 221 -77.79 41.32 38.21
N GLU A 222 -78.17 40.15 37.72
CA GLU A 222 -79.54 39.83 37.32
C GLU A 222 -80.51 39.90 38.49
N GLU A 223 -80.14 39.32 39.63
CA GLU A 223 -80.88 39.43 40.89
C GLU A 223 -81.03 40.89 41.30
N ARG A 224 -79.96 41.67 41.31
CA ARG A 224 -80.00 43.11 41.61
C ARG A 224 -80.94 43.86 40.67
N LYS A 225 -80.86 43.60 39.36
CA LYS A 225 -81.74 44.21 38.35
C LYS A 225 -83.20 43.83 38.62
N SER A 226 -83.47 42.56 38.93
CA SER A 226 -84.82 42.06 39.26
C SER A 226 -85.38 42.69 40.54
N LEU A 227 -84.56 42.80 41.59
CA LEU A 227 -84.92 43.44 42.85
C LEU A 227 -85.15 44.94 42.65
N GLN A 228 -84.32 45.60 41.86
CA GLN A 228 -84.50 47.01 41.50
C GLN A 228 -85.80 47.21 40.70
N ALA A 229 -86.14 46.30 39.78
CA ALA A 229 -87.41 46.32 39.07
C ALA A 229 -88.60 46.11 40.02
N ARG A 230 -88.52 45.16 40.96
CA ARG A 230 -89.53 44.94 42.00
C ARG A 230 -89.69 46.16 42.92
N LEU A 231 -88.60 46.80 43.34
CA LEU A 231 -88.64 48.03 44.12
C LEU A 231 -89.30 49.17 43.34
N ARG A 232 -88.94 49.37 42.07
CA ARG A 232 -89.61 50.36 41.20
C ARG A 232 -91.09 50.06 41.03
N ALA A 233 -91.45 48.80 40.80
CA ALA A 233 -92.85 48.37 40.70
C ALA A 233 -93.61 48.55 42.03
N ALA A 234 -92.98 48.29 43.18
CA ALA A 234 -93.58 48.52 44.50
C ALA A 234 -93.74 50.02 44.81
N VAL A 235 -92.77 50.86 44.44
CA VAL A 235 -92.86 52.32 44.59
C VAL A 235 -93.93 52.90 43.66
N LEU A 236 -93.98 52.47 42.40
CA LEU A 236 -95.02 52.88 41.45
C LEU A 236 -96.40 52.31 41.84
N GLY A 237 -96.46 51.08 42.35
CA GLY A 237 -97.67 50.45 42.87
C GLY A 237 -98.19 51.13 44.14
N ALA A 238 -97.31 51.56 45.05
CA ALA A 238 -97.67 52.39 46.20
C ALA A 238 -98.16 53.78 45.78
N ARG A 239 -97.63 54.33 44.67
CA ARG A 239 -98.07 55.60 44.08
C ARG A 239 -99.41 55.47 43.35
N ALA A 240 -99.66 54.36 42.66
CA ALA A 240 -100.95 54.04 42.03
C ALA A 240 -102.03 53.67 43.07
N ALA A 241 -101.66 53.04 44.19
CA ALA A 241 -102.55 52.79 45.32
C ALA A 241 -102.92 54.08 46.08
N ALA A 242 -102.16 55.17 45.91
CA ALA A 242 -102.51 56.50 46.43
C ALA A 242 -103.46 57.30 45.51
N GLU A 243 -103.75 56.83 44.29
CA GLU A 243 -104.53 57.55 43.27
C GLU A 243 -105.84 56.87 42.82
N ALA A 244 -106.34 55.83 43.52
CA ALA A 244 -107.61 55.16 43.13
C ALA A 244 -108.71 55.20 44.23
N PRO A 245 -109.95 55.67 43.93
CA PRO A 245 -111.15 55.52 44.77
C PRO A 245 -111.93 54.21 44.46
N PRO A 246 -112.88 53.78 45.34
CA PRO A 246 -113.39 52.39 45.37
C PRO A 246 -114.76 52.17 44.69
N ARG A 247 -115.09 50.86 44.52
CA ARG A 247 -116.41 50.21 44.22
C ARG A 247 -116.81 50.06 42.73
N ASP A 248 -117.50 49.02 42.24
CA ASP A 248 -118.22 47.86 42.81
C ASP A 248 -118.45 46.74 41.75
N ALA A 249 -118.94 45.61 42.27
CA ALA A 249 -119.39 44.31 41.73
C ALA A 249 -120.21 44.19 40.41
N GLY A 250 -120.17 42.95 39.86
CA GLY A 250 -121.22 42.26 39.07
C GLY A 250 -120.81 41.93 37.62
N THR A 251 -121.00 40.75 36.99
CA THR A 251 -121.73 39.50 37.31
C THR A 251 -121.39 38.46 36.20
N GLN A 252 -121.24 37.16 36.55
CA GLN A 252 -121.57 35.89 35.84
C GLN A 252 -121.12 35.70 34.35
N THR A 253 -120.59 34.55 33.88
CA THR A 253 -121.20 33.20 33.85
C THR A 253 -120.15 32.15 33.39
N GLU A 254 -120.24 30.93 33.93
CA GLU A 254 -119.58 29.64 33.56
C GLU A 254 -120.19 29.03 32.25
N PRO A 255 -119.81 27.83 31.69
CA PRO A 255 -118.65 26.91 31.86
C PRO A 255 -118.10 26.38 30.45
N PRO A 256 -117.59 25.12 30.20
CA PRO A 256 -116.21 24.87 29.73
C PRO A 256 -116.10 23.96 28.43
N PRO A 257 -115.07 23.10 28.23
CA PRO A 257 -114.01 23.11 27.17
C PRO A 257 -114.22 21.98 26.10
N PRO A 258 -113.31 21.56 25.15
CA PRO A 258 -112.05 20.82 25.48
C PRO A 258 -110.93 20.66 24.38
N LEU A 259 -109.84 19.99 24.77
CA LEU A 259 -108.97 19.03 24.01
C LEU A 259 -107.90 19.44 22.96
N ALA A 260 -106.80 18.65 23.05
CA ALA A 260 -105.79 18.24 22.05
C ALA A 260 -104.60 19.19 21.79
N ALA A 261 -103.33 18.75 21.72
CA ALA A 261 -102.71 17.42 21.80
C ALA A 261 -101.17 17.56 21.99
N ASP A 262 -100.58 16.50 22.57
CA ASP A 262 -99.27 15.86 22.29
C ASP A 262 -97.99 16.73 22.14
N SER A 263 -96.84 16.43 22.78
CA SER A 263 -96.21 15.12 22.88
C SER A 263 -95.15 15.06 24.01
N ALA A 264 -95.25 13.99 24.80
CA ALA A 264 -94.20 13.12 25.35
C ALA A 264 -92.98 13.67 26.16
N PRO A 265 -92.81 13.18 27.39
CA PRO A 265 -91.57 13.13 28.18
C PRO A 265 -90.85 11.77 28.03
N LEU A 266 -89.68 11.61 28.66
CA LEU A 266 -89.11 10.39 29.30
C LEU A 266 -87.58 10.60 29.44
N ALA A 267 -87.03 10.77 30.64
CA ALA A 267 -86.74 9.76 31.67
C ALA A 267 -85.44 8.97 31.44
N ARG A 268 -84.58 9.07 32.47
CA ARG A 268 -83.75 8.00 33.07
C ARG A 268 -82.72 7.30 32.19
N SER A 269 -81.47 7.56 32.54
CA SER A 269 -80.57 6.47 32.93
C SER A 269 -79.62 6.97 34.02
N ALA A 270 -79.89 6.53 35.24
CA ALA A 270 -78.93 6.47 36.33
C ALA A 270 -78.22 5.10 36.25
N ALA A 271 -76.89 5.12 36.23
CA ALA A 271 -76.00 4.08 36.76
C ALA A 271 -74.60 4.75 36.84
N MET A 272 -74.11 5.08 38.04
CA MET A 272 -73.23 4.21 38.86
C MET A 272 -71.77 4.37 38.38
N GLU A 273 -71.04 5.33 38.94
CA GLU A 273 -70.14 5.23 40.12
C GLU A 273 -68.66 4.96 39.74
N GLN A 274 -67.83 5.95 40.11
CA GLN A 274 -66.53 5.87 40.78
C GLN A 274 -65.37 5.03 40.17
N GLY A 275 -64.21 5.69 39.97
CA GLY A 275 -62.88 5.04 39.82
C GLY A 275 -62.34 4.50 41.15
N PRO A 276 -61.01 4.29 41.38
CA PRO A 276 -59.81 4.47 40.54
C PRO A 276 -58.77 3.30 40.61
N ASP A 277 -57.61 3.52 39.97
CA ASP A 277 -56.25 2.98 40.21
C ASP A 277 -55.83 1.49 40.07
N ALA A 278 -54.59 1.37 39.56
CA ALA A 278 -53.56 0.34 39.75
C ALA A 278 -53.45 -0.87 38.79
N ALA A 279 -52.36 -0.81 38.01
CA ALA A 279 -51.29 -1.81 37.82
C ALA A 279 -51.56 -3.22 37.25
N ALA A 280 -50.54 -3.67 36.50
CA ALA A 280 -50.18 -5.00 36.01
C ALA A 280 -50.52 -5.25 34.52
N ASP A 281 -49.54 -5.30 33.63
CA ASP A 281 -48.62 -6.42 33.30
C ASP A 281 -49.24 -7.42 32.29
N GLY A 282 -48.50 -7.72 31.22
CA GLY A 282 -48.89 -8.59 30.10
C GLY A 282 -48.64 -7.90 28.76
N VAL A 283 -47.45 -7.93 28.19
CA VAL A 283 -46.85 -9.04 27.42
C VAL A 283 -47.75 -9.46 26.25
N GLU A 284 -47.50 -8.89 25.07
CA GLU A 284 -47.57 -9.56 23.77
C GLU A 284 -46.57 -8.85 22.81
N PRO A 285 -45.73 -9.59 22.06
CA PRO A 285 -44.69 -9.02 21.22
C PRO A 285 -45.17 -8.84 19.77
N GLU A 286 -45.38 -7.60 19.33
CA GLU A 286 -45.55 -7.31 17.90
C GLU A 286 -44.20 -7.22 17.19
N SER A 287 -43.82 -8.37 16.64
CA SER A 287 -42.95 -8.53 15.48
C SER A 287 -43.49 -7.71 14.30
N THR A 288 -42.93 -6.51 14.09
CA THR A 288 -42.91 -5.86 12.77
C THR A 288 -41.47 -5.81 12.28
N ALA A 289 -41.05 -6.93 11.70
CA ALA A 289 -39.93 -6.94 10.77
C ALA A 289 -40.33 -6.14 9.52
N SER A 290 -39.70 -4.99 9.32
CA SER A 290 -39.63 -4.33 8.02
C SER A 290 -38.15 -4.07 7.67
N PRO A 291 -37.71 -4.43 6.45
CA PRO A 291 -36.30 -4.52 6.10
C PRO A 291 -35.77 -3.15 5.68
N ALA A 292 -35.04 -2.48 6.58
CA ALA A 292 -34.34 -1.25 6.27
C ALA A 292 -32.90 -1.32 6.79
N SER A 293 -32.09 -2.18 6.16
CA SER A 293 -30.64 -2.21 6.32
C SER A 293 -30.04 -2.87 5.08
N ALA A 294 -30.01 -2.13 3.97
CA ALA A 294 -29.39 -2.57 2.74
C ALA A 294 -28.52 -1.45 2.16
N GLU A 295 -27.51 -1.00 2.92
CA GLU A 295 -26.28 -0.40 2.39
C GLU A 295 -25.15 -0.52 3.43
N GLU A 296 -24.81 -1.77 3.81
CA GLU A 296 -23.47 -2.01 4.35
C GLU A 296 -22.52 -2.24 3.17
N ALA A 297 -21.55 -1.34 3.03
CA ALA A 297 -20.61 -1.29 1.91
C ALA A 297 -19.94 -2.66 1.63
N PRO A 298 -19.69 -3.01 0.35
CA PRO A 298 -19.10 -4.29 -0.03
C PRO A 298 -17.71 -4.57 0.59
N ARG A 299 -17.05 -3.54 1.11
CA ARG A 299 -15.74 -3.64 1.78
C ARG A 299 -15.82 -4.24 3.20
N THR A 300 -16.91 -4.03 3.94
CA THR A 300 -17.05 -4.60 5.29
C THR A 300 -17.37 -6.09 5.23
N ARG A 301 -18.14 -6.53 4.23
CA ARG A 301 -18.39 -7.96 3.98
C ARG A 301 -17.15 -8.73 3.56
N LEU A 302 -16.30 -8.14 2.73
CA LEU A 302 -15.02 -8.74 2.32
C LEU A 302 -14.02 -8.81 3.48
N ALA A 303 -13.96 -7.80 4.34
CA ALA A 303 -13.14 -7.80 5.54
C ALA A 303 -13.63 -8.82 6.58
N ALA A 304 -14.95 -8.93 6.78
CA ALA A 304 -15.55 -9.92 7.66
C ALA A 304 -15.33 -11.36 7.15
N ALA A 305 -15.45 -11.59 5.83
CA ALA A 305 -15.17 -12.89 5.22
C ALA A 305 -13.67 -13.25 5.32
N ALA A 306 -12.76 -12.28 5.16
CA ALA A 306 -11.32 -12.51 5.32
C ALA A 306 -10.93 -12.83 6.78
N LEU A 307 -11.59 -12.20 7.76
CA LEU A 307 -11.39 -12.50 9.18
C LEU A 307 -11.96 -13.87 9.57
N GLN A 308 -13.10 -14.28 9.01
CA GLN A 308 -13.64 -15.63 9.21
C GLN A 308 -12.78 -16.72 8.58
N ALA A 309 -12.24 -16.49 7.38
CA ALA A 309 -11.30 -17.41 6.73
C ALA A 309 -9.98 -17.53 7.51
N ALA A 310 -9.48 -16.42 8.10
CA ALA A 310 -8.30 -16.44 8.95
C ALA A 310 -8.56 -17.13 10.31
N ALA A 311 -9.79 -17.05 10.84
CA ALA A 311 -10.18 -17.76 12.05
C ALA A 311 -10.29 -19.28 11.81
N GLN A 312 -10.87 -19.70 10.69
CA GLN A 312 -10.95 -21.11 10.28
C GLN A 312 -9.56 -21.72 10.04
N ALA A 313 -8.65 -21.00 9.38
CA ALA A 313 -7.26 -21.44 9.20
C ALA A 313 -6.49 -21.57 10.53
N LYS A 314 -6.89 -20.81 11.57
CA LYS A 314 -6.29 -20.87 12.90
C LYS A 314 -6.86 -22.00 13.76
N GLU A 315 -8.12 -22.39 13.55
CA GLU A 315 -8.73 -23.59 14.16
C GLU A 315 -8.21 -24.88 13.50
N GLU A 316 -7.99 -24.90 12.19
CA GLU A 316 -7.39 -26.05 11.49
C GLU A 316 -5.91 -26.26 11.92
N ALA A 317 -5.18 -25.19 12.21
CA ALA A 317 -3.82 -25.26 12.72
C ALA A 317 -3.74 -25.69 14.20
N SER A 318 -4.77 -25.45 15.01
CA SER A 318 -4.82 -25.89 16.41
C SER A 318 -5.35 -27.32 16.59
N ALA A 319 -6.13 -27.83 15.63
CA ALA A 319 -6.61 -29.21 15.61
C ALA A 319 -5.51 -30.24 15.24
N ALA A 320 -4.41 -29.82 14.60
CA ALA A 320 -3.28 -30.69 14.26
C ALA A 320 -2.27 -30.90 15.42
N GLY A 321 -2.56 -30.33 16.59
CA GLY A 321 -1.66 -30.30 17.74
C GLY A 321 -1.74 -31.49 18.70
N ASN A 322 -2.06 -32.72 18.28
CA ASN A 322 -1.80 -33.91 19.10
C ASN A 322 -1.93 -35.25 18.32
N SER A 323 -0.87 -35.71 17.66
CA SER A 323 -0.54 -37.15 17.54
C SER A 323 0.77 -37.33 16.77
N GLY A 324 1.62 -38.22 17.27
CA GLY A 324 2.98 -38.41 16.77
C GLY A 324 3.07 -39.00 15.37
N GLY A 325 4.16 -38.66 14.69
CA GLY A 325 4.88 -39.55 13.76
C GLY A 325 4.07 -40.19 12.64
N GLY A 326 3.41 -39.40 11.80
CA GLY A 326 2.83 -39.87 10.54
C GLY A 326 2.81 -38.75 9.52
N ALA A 327 3.41 -38.97 8.35
CA ALA A 327 3.35 -38.02 7.25
C ALA A 327 1.88 -37.65 6.92
N PRO A 328 1.57 -36.38 6.60
CA PRO A 328 0.19 -35.93 6.43
C PRO A 328 -0.52 -36.67 5.26
N PRO A 329 -1.83 -36.94 5.37
CA PRO A 329 -2.62 -37.47 4.28
C PRO A 329 -2.83 -36.37 3.22
N LEU A 330 -2.47 -36.66 1.97
CA LEU A 330 -2.59 -35.76 0.83
C LEU A 330 -3.97 -35.90 0.16
N ASP A 331 -5.06 -35.82 0.94
CA ASP A 331 -6.42 -35.99 0.40
C ASP A 331 -7.00 -34.72 -0.26
N GLY A 332 -6.18 -33.67 -0.41
CA GLY A 332 -6.58 -32.38 -1.00
C GLY A 332 -5.84 -32.00 -2.29
N LEU A 333 -4.98 -32.87 -2.85
CA LEU A 333 -4.27 -32.54 -4.09
C LEU A 333 -5.19 -32.71 -5.30
N PRO A 334 -5.26 -31.73 -6.22
CA PRO A 334 -5.92 -31.90 -7.51
C PRO A 334 -5.43 -33.19 -8.19
N PRO A 335 -6.30 -33.99 -8.82
CA PRO A 335 -5.93 -35.29 -9.39
C PRO A 335 -4.77 -35.21 -10.39
N ALA A 336 -4.59 -34.07 -11.04
CA ALA A 336 -3.45 -33.78 -11.92
C ALA A 336 -2.09 -33.76 -11.19
N ILE A 337 -2.04 -33.34 -9.92
CA ILE A 337 -0.82 -33.31 -9.10
C ILE A 337 -0.56 -34.69 -8.48
N ALA A 338 -1.62 -35.41 -8.10
CA ALA A 338 -1.51 -36.78 -7.60
C ALA A 338 -0.93 -37.74 -8.65
N ALA A 339 -1.31 -37.57 -9.93
CA ALA A 339 -0.78 -38.36 -11.05
C ALA A 339 0.70 -38.08 -11.37
N LEU A 340 1.22 -36.94 -10.90
CA LEU A 340 2.62 -36.56 -11.09
C LEU A 340 3.51 -37.04 -9.95
N LEU A 341 2.98 -37.51 -8.81
CA LEU A 341 3.83 -37.99 -7.72
C LEU A 341 4.45 -39.37 -8.03
N PRO A 342 5.76 -39.58 -7.77
CA PRO A 342 6.39 -40.88 -7.97
C PRO A 342 5.78 -41.95 -7.04
N PRO A 343 5.65 -43.21 -7.49
CA PRO A 343 5.09 -44.28 -6.68
C PRO A 343 5.95 -44.50 -5.43
N ARG A 344 5.31 -44.45 -4.24
CA ARG A 344 5.95 -44.57 -2.92
C ARG A 344 6.45 -45.96 -2.56
N ARG A 345 6.19 -46.99 -3.38
CA ARG A 345 6.62 -48.37 -3.12
C ARG A 345 7.39 -48.93 -4.30
N TYR A 346 8.65 -49.29 -4.05
CA TYR A 346 9.49 -50.08 -4.93
C TYR A 346 8.93 -51.51 -4.99
N THR A 347 8.61 -52.01 -6.19
CA THR A 347 8.05 -53.37 -6.40
C THR A 347 9.02 -54.33 -7.09
N GLY A 348 10.34 -54.05 -7.05
CA GLY A 348 11.37 -54.91 -7.66
C GLY A 348 12.11 -55.74 -6.63
N GLY A 349 12.08 -57.07 -6.75
CA GLY A 349 12.92 -57.98 -5.98
C GLY A 349 14.37 -58.04 -6.49
N VAL A 350 15.24 -58.50 -5.61
CA VAL A 350 16.71 -58.53 -5.72
C VAL A 350 17.18 -59.28 -6.97
N GLY A 351 17.81 -58.57 -7.92
CA GLY A 351 18.49 -59.21 -9.06
C GLY A 351 18.53 -58.44 -10.39
N GLY A 352 17.80 -57.33 -10.55
CA GLY A 352 17.77 -56.52 -11.79
C GLY A 352 18.03 -55.02 -11.59
N GLU A 353 18.65 -54.65 -10.47
CA GLU A 353 18.31 -53.43 -9.71
C GLU A 353 18.79 -52.08 -10.27
N ALA A 354 19.90 -52.01 -11.00
CA ALA A 354 20.46 -50.70 -11.40
C ALA A 354 19.68 -50.00 -12.53
N ALA A 355 19.28 -50.74 -13.56
CA ALA A 355 18.60 -50.16 -14.72
C ALA A 355 17.16 -49.72 -14.40
N ALA A 356 16.44 -50.50 -13.57
CA ALA A 356 15.09 -50.18 -13.12
C ALA A 356 15.08 -48.99 -12.15
N MET A 357 16.08 -48.90 -11.26
CA MET A 357 16.26 -47.74 -10.37
C MET A 357 16.54 -46.47 -11.18
N VAL A 358 17.48 -46.51 -12.13
CA VAL A 358 17.80 -45.37 -12.99
C VAL A 358 16.60 -44.94 -13.85
N ALA A 359 15.78 -45.88 -14.32
CA ALA A 359 14.55 -45.56 -15.05
C ALA A 359 13.50 -44.87 -14.15
N GLN A 360 13.35 -45.34 -12.90
CA GLN A 360 12.45 -44.73 -11.91
C GLN A 360 12.92 -43.34 -11.47
N GLU A 361 14.23 -43.15 -11.27
CA GLU A 361 14.83 -41.84 -10.96
C GLU A 361 14.65 -40.85 -12.11
N ARG A 362 14.85 -41.28 -13.37
CA ARG A 362 14.59 -40.44 -14.54
C ARG A 362 13.12 -40.06 -14.66
N ALA A 363 12.20 -40.98 -14.35
CA ALA A 363 10.77 -40.69 -14.32
C ALA A 363 10.40 -39.70 -13.20
N ALA A 364 11.00 -39.84 -12.02
CA ALA A 364 10.82 -38.90 -10.91
C ALA A 364 11.38 -37.51 -11.25
N LEU A 365 12.56 -37.42 -11.86
CA LEU A 365 13.13 -36.16 -12.32
C LEU A 365 12.27 -35.51 -13.42
N GLY A 366 11.70 -36.30 -14.34
CA GLY A 366 10.76 -35.83 -15.35
C GLY A 366 9.47 -35.26 -14.73
N SER A 367 8.93 -35.93 -13.71
CA SER A 367 7.79 -35.44 -12.93
C SER A 367 8.11 -34.14 -12.19
N ILE A 368 9.26 -34.07 -11.51
CA ILE A 368 9.70 -32.85 -10.80
C ILE A 368 9.84 -31.70 -11.80
N HIS A 369 10.42 -31.94 -12.98
CA HIS A 369 10.56 -30.92 -14.00
C HIS A 369 9.20 -30.44 -14.54
N ALA A 370 8.23 -31.35 -14.71
CA ALA A 370 6.86 -31.00 -15.09
C ALA A 370 6.13 -30.22 -13.99
N LEU A 371 6.35 -30.53 -12.72
CA LEU A 371 5.80 -29.76 -11.59
C LEU A 371 6.42 -28.37 -11.50
N LEU A 372 7.72 -28.24 -11.72
CA LEU A 372 8.41 -26.96 -11.73
C LEU A 372 7.96 -26.08 -12.91
N SER A 373 7.76 -26.65 -14.09
CA SER A 373 7.25 -25.92 -15.26
C SER A 373 5.79 -25.49 -15.06
N ALA A 374 4.93 -26.35 -14.50
CA ALA A 374 3.56 -26.01 -14.15
C ALA A 374 3.48 -24.93 -13.06
N LEU A 375 4.37 -24.96 -12.07
CA LEU A 375 4.45 -23.95 -11.01
C LEU A 375 4.94 -22.61 -11.57
N ALA A 376 5.97 -22.61 -12.43
CA ALA A 376 6.44 -21.42 -13.12
C ALA A 376 5.36 -20.82 -14.03
N GLN A 377 4.57 -21.66 -14.71
CA GLN A 377 3.46 -21.21 -15.54
C GLN A 377 2.36 -20.57 -14.69
N ARG A 378 1.97 -21.20 -13.57
CA ARG A 378 1.02 -20.61 -12.61
C ARG A 378 1.50 -19.29 -12.02
N GLN A 379 2.79 -19.14 -11.76
CA GLN A 379 3.35 -17.86 -11.29
C GLN A 379 3.21 -16.76 -12.34
N ARG A 380 3.44 -17.08 -13.62
CA ARG A 380 3.24 -16.13 -14.73
C ARG A 380 1.77 -15.75 -14.88
N ASP A 381 0.88 -16.74 -14.84
CA ASP A 381 -0.57 -16.50 -14.98
C ASP A 381 -1.11 -15.65 -13.81
N ALA A 382 -0.64 -15.93 -12.59
CA ALA A 382 -1.00 -15.13 -11.41
C ALA A 382 -0.46 -13.70 -11.47
N ALA A 383 0.78 -13.51 -11.96
CA ALA A 383 1.34 -12.18 -12.16
C ALA A 383 0.56 -11.38 -13.22
N ALA A 384 0.22 -12.01 -14.35
CA ALA A 384 -0.59 -11.39 -15.40
C ALA A 384 -2.00 -11.01 -14.90
N ALA A 385 -2.64 -11.87 -14.10
CA ALA A 385 -3.92 -11.56 -13.47
C ALA A 385 -3.82 -10.39 -12.49
N ALA A 386 -2.74 -10.32 -11.71
CA ALA A 386 -2.50 -9.19 -10.79
C ALA A 386 -2.30 -7.87 -11.54
N GLU A 387 -1.55 -7.86 -12.65
CA GLU A 387 -1.39 -6.69 -13.51
C GLU A 387 -2.72 -6.24 -14.12
N ALA A 388 -3.55 -7.18 -14.58
CA ALA A 388 -4.88 -6.88 -15.10
C ALA A 388 -5.80 -6.23 -14.05
N HIS A 389 -5.83 -6.78 -12.82
CA HIS A 389 -6.58 -6.19 -11.72
C HIS A 389 -6.03 -4.82 -11.29
N GLN A 390 -4.72 -4.62 -11.36
CA GLN A 390 -4.11 -3.30 -11.12
C GLN A 390 -4.55 -2.29 -12.18
N ALA A 391 -4.53 -2.66 -13.46
CA ALA A 391 -4.98 -1.82 -14.56
C ALA A 391 -6.48 -1.46 -14.43
N GLU A 392 -7.34 -2.43 -14.11
CA GLU A 392 -8.76 -2.20 -13.86
C GLU A 392 -8.97 -1.24 -12.66
N SER A 393 -8.24 -1.45 -11.57
CA SER A 393 -8.31 -0.56 -10.41
C SER A 393 -7.81 0.86 -10.72
N ALA A 394 -6.81 1.01 -11.60
CA ALA A 394 -6.31 2.30 -12.05
C ALA A 394 -7.36 3.02 -12.91
N ALA A 395 -8.02 2.31 -13.82
CA ALA A 395 -9.12 2.83 -14.62
C ALA A 395 -10.29 3.32 -13.75
N LEU A 396 -10.70 2.53 -12.75
CA LEU A 396 -11.75 2.91 -11.80
C LEU A 396 -11.36 4.12 -10.94
N ARG A 397 -10.08 4.25 -10.56
CA ARG A 397 -9.59 5.44 -9.85
C ARG A 397 -9.64 6.69 -10.73
N ALA A 398 -9.25 6.57 -12.00
CA ALA A 398 -9.32 7.68 -12.96
C ALA A 398 -10.79 8.13 -13.16
N ALA A 399 -11.71 7.19 -13.39
CA ALA A 399 -13.13 7.49 -13.53
C ALA A 399 -13.71 8.16 -12.28
N ASN A 400 -13.34 7.70 -11.08
CA ASN A 400 -13.76 8.36 -9.83
C ASN A 400 -13.18 9.78 -9.69
N ALA A 401 -11.93 10.00 -10.09
CA ALA A 401 -11.33 11.34 -10.09
C ALA A 401 -12.08 12.29 -11.03
N ASP A 402 -12.47 11.82 -12.22
CA ASP A 402 -13.28 12.60 -13.17
C ASP A 402 -14.68 12.93 -12.62
N LEU A 403 -15.34 11.96 -11.98
CA LEU A 403 -16.62 12.18 -11.33
C LEU A 403 -16.51 13.18 -10.17
N ALA A 404 -15.46 13.06 -9.36
CA ALA A 404 -15.19 14.02 -8.28
C ALA A 404 -14.95 15.43 -8.84
N ALA A 405 -14.18 15.58 -9.92
CA ALA A 405 -13.98 16.87 -10.57
C ALA A 405 -15.27 17.45 -11.16
N ARG A 406 -16.17 16.61 -11.68
CA ARG A 406 -17.49 17.04 -12.16
C ARG A 406 -18.39 17.48 -11.00
N LEU A 407 -18.35 16.77 -9.87
CA LEU A 407 -19.11 17.13 -8.68
C LEU A 407 -18.62 18.45 -8.09
N THR A 408 -17.31 18.66 -7.98
CA THR A 408 -16.78 19.95 -7.49
C THR A 408 -17.11 21.09 -8.43
N ALA A 409 -17.03 20.90 -9.75
CA ALA A 409 -17.45 21.91 -10.72
C ALA A 409 -18.96 22.20 -10.64
N ALA A 410 -19.80 21.18 -10.44
CA ALA A 410 -21.23 21.35 -10.22
C ALA A 410 -21.53 22.10 -8.91
N GLN A 411 -20.80 21.77 -7.83
CA GLN A 411 -20.92 22.45 -6.55
C GLN A 411 -20.52 23.92 -6.65
N GLN A 412 -19.41 24.24 -7.31
CA GLN A 412 -18.98 25.63 -7.56
C GLN A 412 -20.03 26.42 -8.37
N ARG A 413 -20.67 25.80 -9.37
CA ARG A 413 -21.76 26.44 -10.12
C ARG A 413 -22.98 26.72 -9.24
N LEU A 414 -23.34 25.79 -8.37
CA LEU A 414 -24.42 25.99 -7.41
C LEU A 414 -24.08 27.09 -6.41
N GLU A 415 -22.86 27.12 -5.87
CA GLU A 415 -22.41 28.18 -4.97
C GLU A 415 -22.44 29.56 -5.64
N LEU A 416 -22.01 29.66 -6.91
CA LEU A 416 -22.14 30.89 -7.69
C LEU A 416 -23.61 31.29 -7.94
N ALA A 417 -24.48 30.34 -8.27
CA ALA A 417 -25.90 30.61 -8.48
C ALA A 417 -26.59 31.05 -7.18
N VAL A 418 -26.26 30.42 -6.05
CA VAL A 418 -26.74 30.81 -4.72
C VAL A 418 -26.22 32.19 -4.36
N ALA A 419 -24.93 32.48 -4.55
CA ALA A 419 -24.36 33.80 -4.32
C ALA A 419 -25.01 34.89 -5.20
N GLN A 420 -25.30 34.60 -6.47
CA GLN A 420 -26.03 35.50 -7.36
C GLN A 420 -27.48 35.72 -6.89
N SER A 421 -28.19 34.67 -6.48
CA SER A 421 -29.55 34.80 -5.95
C SER A 421 -29.59 35.56 -4.62
N ALA A 422 -28.60 35.36 -3.75
CA ALA A 422 -28.45 36.07 -2.48
C ALA A 422 -28.11 37.54 -2.72
N PHE A 423 -27.27 37.85 -3.71
CA PHE A 423 -26.96 39.21 -4.13
C PHE A 423 -28.21 39.91 -4.70
N VAL A 424 -28.96 39.26 -5.59
CA VAL A 424 -30.21 39.81 -6.15
C VAL A 424 -31.25 40.05 -5.05
N ALA A 425 -31.42 39.10 -4.13
CA ALA A 425 -32.30 39.26 -2.98
C ALA A 425 -31.86 40.41 -2.07
N HIS A 426 -30.55 40.56 -1.83
CA HIS A 426 -30.00 41.65 -1.02
C HIS A 426 -30.24 43.02 -1.68
N VAL A 427 -30.02 43.14 -2.99
CA VAL A 427 -30.28 44.36 -3.77
C VAL A 427 -31.78 44.71 -3.79
N GLN A 428 -32.66 43.71 -3.87
CA GLN A 428 -34.12 43.91 -3.83
C GLN A 428 -34.63 44.27 -2.41
N SER A 429 -33.91 43.86 -1.35
CA SER A 429 -34.26 44.16 0.05
C SER A 429 -33.70 45.49 0.57
N ALA A 430 -32.89 46.20 -0.21
CA ALA A 430 -32.30 47.47 0.21
C ALA A 430 -33.38 48.57 0.29
N PRO A 431 -33.52 49.29 1.43
CA PRO A 431 -34.53 50.32 1.58
C PRO A 431 -34.25 51.51 0.65
N VAL A 432 -35.22 51.83 -0.21
CA VAL A 432 -35.21 53.04 -1.04
C VAL A 432 -35.29 54.26 -0.12
N THR A 433 -34.16 54.94 0.07
CA THR A 433 -34.09 56.24 0.75
C THR A 433 -33.72 57.30 -0.29
N PRO A 434 -34.46 58.42 -0.42
CA PRO A 434 -34.27 59.34 -1.53
C PRO A 434 -33.14 60.35 -1.28
N ALA A 435 -32.46 60.69 -2.38
CA ALA A 435 -31.70 61.92 -2.66
C ALA A 435 -30.39 62.19 -1.89
N GLN A 436 -29.25 61.97 -2.58
CA GLN A 436 -28.06 62.82 -2.46
C GLN A 436 -27.26 62.86 -3.80
N PRO A 437 -26.70 64.02 -4.20
CA PRO A 437 -26.06 64.24 -5.49
C PRO A 437 -24.62 63.66 -5.58
N PRO A 438 -24.06 63.48 -6.80
CA PRO A 438 -22.88 62.64 -7.01
C PRO A 438 -21.58 63.26 -6.46
N ARG A 439 -20.86 62.48 -5.65
CA ARG A 439 -19.47 62.79 -5.28
C ARG A 439 -18.54 62.51 -6.46
N GLN A 440 -17.71 63.50 -6.75
CA GLN A 440 -16.69 63.52 -7.80
C GLN A 440 -15.65 62.40 -7.63
N PRO A 441 -15.06 61.87 -8.72
CA PRO A 441 -14.02 60.85 -8.63
C PRO A 441 -12.70 61.42 -8.10
N LEU A 442 -12.07 60.66 -7.20
CA LEU A 442 -10.77 60.93 -6.59
C LEU A 442 -9.67 61.08 -7.67
N ARG A 443 -9.05 62.25 -7.67
CA ARG A 443 -7.89 62.65 -8.46
C ARG A 443 -6.64 61.88 -8.00
N ALA A 444 -6.06 61.06 -8.86
CA ALA A 444 -4.76 60.44 -8.63
C ALA A 444 -3.61 61.47 -8.82
N PRO A 445 -2.59 61.52 -7.95
CA PRO A 445 -1.38 62.30 -8.20
C PRO A 445 -0.50 61.58 -9.23
N ARG A 446 -0.06 62.35 -10.23
CA ARG A 446 0.94 61.94 -11.22
C ARG A 446 2.28 61.69 -10.52
N GLY A 447 2.93 60.57 -10.81
CA GLY A 447 4.35 60.42 -10.54
C GLY A 447 4.83 58.99 -10.47
N THR A 448 5.69 58.64 -11.43
CA THR A 448 6.60 57.47 -11.46
C THR A 448 6.02 56.12 -11.91
N SER A 449 6.83 55.49 -12.75
CA SER A 449 6.52 54.42 -13.69
C SER A 449 6.38 53.05 -13.04
N ARG A 450 5.15 52.58 -12.85
CA ARG A 450 4.82 51.14 -12.78
C ARG A 450 3.46 50.93 -13.45
N GLY A 451 3.41 50.04 -14.43
CA GLY A 451 2.22 49.76 -15.22
C GLY A 451 1.06 49.17 -14.37
N PRO A 452 -0.17 49.14 -14.93
CA PRO A 452 -1.41 48.80 -14.23
C PRO A 452 -1.48 47.37 -13.66
N LEU A 453 -0.48 46.52 -13.94
CA LEU A 453 -0.37 45.16 -13.43
C LEU A 453 0.39 45.05 -12.10
N ALA A 454 1.06 46.12 -11.66
CA ALA A 454 1.88 46.08 -10.44
C ALA A 454 1.04 46.00 -9.15
N TRP A 455 -0.13 46.65 -9.13
CA TRP A 455 -1.01 46.62 -7.95
C TRP A 455 -1.81 45.30 -7.84
N LEU A 456 -2.08 44.66 -8.98
CA LEU A 456 -2.76 43.37 -9.04
C LEU A 456 -1.86 42.20 -8.60
N LEU A 457 -0.55 42.31 -8.80
CA LEU A 457 0.44 41.35 -8.29
C LEU A 457 0.65 41.47 -6.77
N GLU A 458 0.45 42.67 -6.21
CA GLU A 458 0.57 42.90 -4.76
C GLU A 458 -0.63 42.33 -3.98
N LEU A 459 -1.82 42.33 -4.59
CA LEU A 459 -3.03 41.75 -4.01
C LEU A 459 -3.06 40.21 -4.07
N VAL A 460 -2.42 39.61 -5.09
CA VAL A 460 -2.42 38.14 -5.30
C VAL A 460 -1.26 37.44 -4.57
N MET A 461 -0.19 38.16 -4.19
CA MET A 461 0.94 37.59 -3.44
C MET A 461 0.89 37.80 -1.93
N GLN A 462 -0.16 38.43 -1.40
CA GLN A 462 -0.40 38.50 0.04
C GLN A 462 -1.10 37.23 0.54
N VAL A 463 -0.35 36.14 0.57
CA VAL A 463 -0.64 34.99 1.43
C VAL A 463 -0.30 35.41 2.87
N PRO A 464 -1.25 35.39 3.82
CA PRO A 464 -0.90 35.55 5.23
C PRO A 464 -0.24 34.27 5.74
N SER A 465 1.09 34.29 5.82
CA SER A 465 1.86 33.40 6.67
C SER A 465 1.67 33.80 8.14
N GLN A 466 0.71 33.16 8.82
CA GLN A 466 0.66 33.15 10.29
C GLN A 466 0.33 31.73 10.76
N GLN A 467 1.38 30.92 10.92
CA GLN A 467 1.41 29.94 12.00
C GLN A 467 1.51 30.72 13.32
N ARG A 468 0.58 30.48 14.24
CA ARG A 468 0.86 30.62 15.67
C ARG A 468 0.65 29.26 16.34
N PRO A 469 1.63 28.74 17.09
CA PRO A 469 1.42 27.66 18.03
C PRO A 469 0.62 28.19 19.23
N ILE A 470 -0.39 27.44 19.63
CA ILE A 470 -1.10 27.62 20.90
C ILE A 470 -0.32 26.81 21.95
N PHE A 471 0.04 27.49 23.03
CA PHE A 471 0.45 26.88 24.30
C PHE A 471 -0.75 26.25 25.00
#